data_AF-A0A847H8P7-F1
#
_entry.id   AF-A0A847H8P7-F1
#
_cell.length_a   1.000
_cell.length_b   1.000
_cell.length_c   1.000
_cell.angle_alpha   90.00
_cell.angle_beta   90.00
_cell.angle_gamma   90.00
#
_symmetry.space_group_name_H-M   'P 1'
#
loop_
_entity.id
_entity.type
_entity.pdbx_description
1 polymer ?
#
loop_
_entity_poly.entity_id
_entity_poly.type
_entity_poly.pdbx_seq_one_letter_code
_entity_poly.pdbx_strand_id
1 'polypeptide(L)'
;MGLSYINKQSEKFNTIKECRDNPIDVWKDILSYSSNLNGNWMFSKEIFYNRLVPTAEKNPELFARWIRIMVKKSGVKIKSRSEYLEALKYLRSIKNRNARNKIRRILYTLLNSGIEEPSCISRILGHKCA
;
A
#
# COMPACT_ATOMS: atom_id res chain seq x y z
N MET A 1 23.98 8.38 -34.42
CA MET A 1 22.52 8.64 -34.41
C MET A 1 21.92 7.97 -33.20
N GLY A 2 21.87 8.71 -32.09
CA GLY A 2 21.14 8.31 -30.88
C GLY A 2 19.64 8.59 -31.02
N LEU A 3 18.88 8.05 -30.06
CA LEU A 3 17.45 8.29 -29.81
C LEU A 3 16.44 7.42 -30.58
N SER A 4 16.51 6.11 -30.40
CA SER A 4 15.29 5.27 -30.42
C SER A 4 15.25 4.22 -29.29
N TYR A 5 16.30 4.15 -28.47
CA TYR A 5 16.39 3.29 -27.29
C TYR A 5 15.52 3.73 -26.10
N ILE A 6 14.62 4.70 -26.28
CA ILE A 6 13.73 5.21 -25.23
C ILE A 6 12.32 4.59 -25.32
N ASN A 7 11.94 3.99 -26.45
CA ASN A 7 10.60 3.44 -26.66
C ASN A 7 10.42 1.96 -26.26
N LYS A 8 11.24 1.47 -25.31
CA LYS A 8 11.15 0.09 -24.80
C LYS A 8 11.08 -0.01 -23.26
N GLN A 9 10.73 1.08 -22.56
CA GLN A 9 10.38 1.04 -21.13
C GLN A 9 8.86 1.03 -20.87
N SER A 10 8.07 0.72 -21.90
CA SER A 10 6.70 0.22 -21.75
C SER A 10 6.69 -1.31 -21.79
N GLU A 11 7.73 -1.97 -21.26
CA GLU A 11 7.60 -3.37 -20.86
C GLU A 11 6.39 -3.46 -19.95
N LYS A 12 5.32 -3.97 -20.57
CA LYS A 12 4.11 -4.42 -19.92
C LYS A 12 4.57 -5.25 -18.74
N PHE A 13 4.51 -4.67 -17.54
CA PHE A 13 4.31 -5.46 -16.35
C PHE A 13 3.00 -6.21 -16.61
N ASN A 14 3.12 -7.41 -17.19
CA ASN A 14 2.10 -8.45 -17.21
C ASN A 14 1.93 -8.99 -15.78
N THR A 15 1.82 -8.08 -14.82
CA THR A 15 1.64 -8.39 -13.42
C THR A 15 0.16 -8.62 -13.23
N ILE A 16 -0.18 -9.89 -13.12
CA ILE A 16 -1.46 -10.36 -12.64
C ILE A 16 -1.85 -9.48 -11.44
N LYS A 17 -2.98 -8.79 -11.54
CA LYS A 17 -3.52 -8.04 -10.41
C LYS A 17 -3.99 -9.06 -9.39
N GLU A 18 -3.37 -9.07 -8.23
CA GLU A 18 -3.73 -9.95 -7.13
C GLU A 18 -4.52 -9.15 -6.09
N CYS A 19 -5.84 -9.28 -6.13
CA CYS A 19 -6.69 -8.78 -5.06
C CYS A 19 -6.57 -9.70 -3.84
N ARG A 20 -6.39 -9.12 -2.65
CA ARG A 20 -6.42 -9.86 -1.40
C ARG A 20 -7.85 -10.01 -0.89
N ASP A 21 -8.15 -11.17 -0.34
CA ASP A 21 -9.47 -11.48 0.21
C ASP A 21 -9.49 -11.51 1.75
N ASN A 22 -8.34 -11.27 2.40
CA ASN A 22 -8.23 -11.25 3.86
C ASN A 22 -7.33 -10.10 4.38
N PRO A 23 -7.57 -9.62 5.62
CA PRO A 23 -6.83 -8.50 6.20
C PRO A 23 -5.36 -8.77 6.48
N ILE A 24 -4.97 -10.03 6.71
CA ILE A 24 -3.61 -10.39 7.10
C ILE A 24 -2.67 -10.22 5.90
N ASP A 25 -3.08 -10.68 4.72
CA ASP A 25 -2.25 -10.56 3.52
C ASP A 25 -2.14 -9.12 3.04
N VAL A 26 -3.22 -8.33 3.15
CA VAL A 26 -3.16 -6.86 2.94
C VAL A 26 -2.14 -6.23 3.87
N TRP A 27 -2.13 -6.64 5.14
CA TRP A 27 -1.18 -6.10 6.10
C TRP A 27 0.25 -6.50 5.77
N LYS A 28 0.51 -7.77 5.41
CA LYS A 28 1.83 -8.22 4.95
C LYS A 28 2.32 -7.43 3.75
N ASP A 29 1.46 -7.18 2.77
CA ASP A 29 1.81 -6.36 1.60
C ASP A 29 2.16 -4.93 2.03
N ILE A 30 1.41 -4.31 2.95
CA ILE A 30 1.73 -2.96 3.48
C ILE A 30 3.07 -2.93 4.21
N LEU A 31 3.34 -3.92 5.08
CA LEU A 31 4.62 -4.01 5.78
C LEU A 31 5.78 -4.19 4.80
N SER A 32 5.59 -5.04 3.78
CA SER A 32 6.57 -5.30 2.73
C SER A 32 6.81 -4.08 1.84
N TYR A 33 5.75 -3.31 1.55
CA TYR A 33 5.86 -2.02 0.87
C TYR A 33 6.74 -1.08 1.69
N SER A 34 6.39 -0.86 2.96
CA SER A 34 7.10 0.09 3.82
C SER A 34 8.56 -0.30 4.07
N SER A 35 8.86 -1.59 4.23
CA SER A 35 10.23 -2.05 4.48
C SER A 35 11.16 -1.90 3.27
N ASN A 36 10.60 -1.84 2.06
CA ASN A 36 11.37 -1.81 0.82
C ASN A 36 11.42 -0.43 0.16
N LEU A 37 10.76 0.59 0.74
CA LEU A 37 10.74 1.96 0.18
C LEU A 37 12.15 2.54 -0.03
N ASN A 38 13.07 2.30 0.92
CA ASN A 38 14.43 2.86 0.91
C ASN A 38 15.48 1.95 0.26
N GLY A 39 15.09 0.75 -0.21
CA GLY A 39 16.03 -0.24 -0.76
C GLY A 39 15.58 -0.77 -2.12
N ASN A 40 14.43 -1.44 -2.16
CA ASN A 40 13.87 -2.01 -3.38
C ASN A 40 12.58 -1.28 -3.78
N TRP A 41 12.76 -0.11 -4.37
CA TRP A 41 11.65 0.75 -4.82
C TRP A 41 10.77 0.06 -5.88
N MET A 42 11.36 -0.77 -6.75
CA MET A 42 10.63 -1.52 -7.78
C MET A 42 9.67 -2.55 -7.18
N PHE A 43 10.11 -3.28 -6.15
CA PHE A 43 9.27 -4.23 -5.42
C PHE A 43 8.13 -3.52 -4.69
N SER A 44 8.42 -2.39 -4.03
CA SER A 44 7.41 -1.56 -3.38
C SER A 44 6.37 -1.05 -4.39
N LYS A 45 6.83 -0.64 -5.59
CA LYS A 45 5.97 -0.22 -6.68
C LYS A 45 5.06 -1.36 -7.15
N GLU A 46 5.59 -2.57 -7.30
CA GLU A 46 4.81 -3.75 -7.67
C GLU A 46 3.71 -4.04 -6.65
N ILE A 47 4.05 -4.10 -5.35
CA ILE A 47 3.09 -4.32 -4.28
C ILE A 47 1.98 -3.27 -4.32
N PHE A 48 2.35 -2.00 -4.43
CA PHE A 48 1.40 -0.90 -4.45
C PHE A 48 0.43 -1.01 -5.63
N TYR A 49 0.94 -1.18 -6.85
CA TYR A 49 0.14 -1.13 -8.06
C TYR A 49 -0.65 -2.40 -8.38
N ASN A 50 -0.12 -3.56 -7.98
CA ASN A 50 -0.65 -4.85 -8.38
C ASN A 50 -1.42 -5.55 -7.27
N ARG A 51 -1.24 -5.14 -6.01
CA ARG A 51 -1.86 -5.77 -4.84
C ARG A 51 -2.73 -4.79 -4.06
N LEU A 52 -2.14 -3.70 -3.55
CA LEU A 52 -2.86 -2.76 -2.69
C LEU A 52 -3.95 -1.98 -3.43
N VAL A 53 -3.61 -1.40 -4.59
CA VAL A 53 -4.57 -0.64 -5.40
C VAL A 53 -5.74 -1.51 -5.88
N PRO A 54 -5.53 -2.70 -6.48
CA PRO A 54 -6.64 -3.56 -6.91
C PRO A 54 -7.51 -4.05 -5.74
N THR A 55 -6.90 -4.35 -4.58
CA THR A 55 -7.66 -4.75 -3.40
C THR A 55 -8.55 -3.62 -2.89
N ALA A 56 -8.03 -2.39 -2.84
CA ALA A 56 -8.81 -1.22 -2.47
C ALA A 56 -9.88 -0.86 -3.51
N GLU A 57 -9.63 -1.09 -4.80
CA GLU A 57 -10.63 -0.93 -5.88
C GLU A 57 -11.80 -1.90 -5.75
N LYS A 58 -11.53 -3.17 -5.40
CA LYS A 58 -12.56 -4.20 -5.24
C LYS A 58 -13.56 -3.83 -4.16
N ASN A 59 -13.08 -3.36 -3.00
CA ASN A 59 -13.92 -2.90 -1.91
C ASN A 59 -13.18 -1.87 -1.02
N PRO A 60 -13.32 -0.55 -1.31
CA PRO A 60 -12.61 0.50 -0.59
C PRO A 60 -12.97 0.57 0.90
N GLU A 61 -14.24 0.33 1.22
CA GLU A 61 -14.74 0.36 2.59
C GLU A 61 -14.16 -0.80 3.42
N LEU A 62 -14.18 -2.01 2.87
CA LEU A 62 -13.62 -3.19 3.52
C LEU A 62 -12.11 -3.06 3.71
N PHE A 63 -11.39 -2.56 2.70
CA PHE A 63 -9.96 -2.27 2.81
C PHE A 63 -9.68 -1.29 3.96
N ALA A 64 -10.39 -0.16 4.01
CA ALA A 64 -10.25 0.83 5.08
C ALA A 64 -10.57 0.25 6.47
N ARG A 65 -11.52 -0.69 6.55
CA ARG A 65 -11.84 -1.41 7.79
C ARG A 65 -10.69 -2.32 8.22
N TRP A 66 -10.13 -3.09 7.28
CA TRP A 66 -8.98 -3.95 7.53
C TRP A 66 -7.76 -3.18 8.03
N ILE A 67 -7.39 -2.08 7.38
CA ILE A 67 -6.25 -1.26 7.81
C ILE A 67 -6.45 -0.74 9.23
N ARG A 68 -7.65 -0.21 9.53
CA ARG A 68 -7.94 0.29 10.88
C ARG A 68 -7.78 -0.77 11.96
N ILE A 69 -8.23 -2.00 11.69
CA ILE A 69 -8.10 -3.13 12.62
C ILE A 69 -6.62 -3.50 12.79
N MET A 70 -5.88 -3.63 11.69
CA MET A 70 -4.49 -4.08 11.72
C MET A 70 -3.55 -3.06 12.37
N VAL A 71 -3.77 -1.76 12.12
CA VAL A 71 -3.03 -0.69 12.83
C VAL A 71 -3.32 -0.73 14.33
N LYS A 72 -4.59 -0.89 14.73
CA LYS A 72 -4.95 -1.00 16.16
C LYS A 72 -4.31 -2.23 16.83
N LYS A 73 -4.26 -3.36 16.13
CA LYS A 73 -3.68 -4.62 16.64
C LYS A 73 -2.16 -4.62 16.68
N SER A 74 -1.51 -3.97 15.71
CA SER A 74 -0.05 -3.98 15.56
C SER A 74 0.66 -2.97 16.48
N GLY A 75 -0.07 -1.99 17.01
CA GLY A 75 0.53 -0.93 17.84
C GLY A 75 1.45 0.01 17.05
N VAL A 76 1.38 0.01 15.71
CA VAL A 76 2.16 0.90 14.85
C VAL A 76 1.82 2.35 15.17
N LYS A 77 2.86 3.18 15.31
CA LYS A 77 2.72 4.62 15.51
C LYS A 77 2.35 5.29 14.19
N ILE A 78 1.25 6.04 14.21
CA ILE A 78 0.83 6.85 13.07
C ILE A 78 1.49 8.23 13.18
N LYS A 79 2.24 8.64 12.16
CA LYS A 79 2.92 9.95 12.09
C LYS A 79 1.95 11.12 12.18
N SER A 80 0.90 11.09 11.37
CA SER A 80 -0.14 12.11 11.30
C SER A 80 -1.53 11.47 11.44
N ARG A 81 -2.07 11.53 12.66
CA ARG A 81 -3.37 10.93 12.97
C ARG A 81 -4.51 11.55 12.16
N SER A 82 -4.46 12.86 11.90
CA SER A 82 -5.47 13.58 11.11
C SER A 82 -5.49 13.07 9.67
N GLU A 83 -4.35 13.08 8.99
CA GLU A 83 -4.21 12.61 7.61
C GLU A 83 -4.59 11.15 7.45
N TYR A 84 -4.19 10.30 8.42
CA TYR A 84 -4.57 8.89 8.43
C TYR A 84 -6.09 8.69 8.51
N LEU A 85 -6.75 9.36 9.45
CA LEU A 85 -8.20 9.26 9.61
C LEU A 85 -8.95 9.86 8.41
N GLU A 86 -8.42 10.94 7.85
CA GLU A 86 -8.95 11.58 6.66
C GLU A 86 -8.83 10.66 5.43
N ALA A 87 -7.68 10.03 5.21
CA ALA A 87 -7.47 9.06 4.14
C ALA A 87 -8.42 7.86 4.27
N LEU A 88 -8.62 7.32 5.48
CA LEU A 88 -9.61 6.27 5.71
C LEU A 88 -11.04 6.74 5.43
N LYS A 89 -11.39 7.98 5.81
CA LYS A 89 -12.70 8.58 5.50
C LYS A 89 -12.89 8.72 3.99
N TYR A 90 -11.86 9.13 3.27
CA TYR A 90 -11.91 9.24 1.81
C TYR A 90 -12.01 7.91 1.11
N LEU A 91 -11.34 6.85 1.60
CA LEU A 91 -11.53 5.50 1.04
C LEU A 91 -12.99 5.04 1.19
N ARG A 92 -13.58 5.22 2.38
CA ARG A 92 -14.98 4.81 2.65
C ARG A 92 -16.02 5.58 1.85
N SER A 93 -15.70 6.80 1.39
CA SER A 93 -16.65 7.62 0.61
C SER A 93 -16.65 7.28 -0.89
N ILE A 94 -15.77 6.38 -1.34
CA ILE A 94 -15.70 5.95 -2.74
C ILE A 94 -16.86 5.01 -3.05
N LYS A 95 -17.85 5.52 -3.78
CA LYS A 95 -19.00 4.73 -4.27
C LYS A 95 -18.80 4.19 -5.69
N ASN A 96 -17.90 4.79 -6.46
CA ASN A 96 -17.68 4.44 -7.87
C ASN A 96 -16.48 3.49 -8.03
N ARG A 97 -16.71 2.35 -8.71
CA ARG A 97 -15.69 1.32 -8.98
C ARG A 97 -14.58 1.77 -9.94
N ASN A 98 -14.76 2.86 -10.69
CA ASN A 98 -13.76 3.40 -11.62
C ASN A 98 -12.89 4.53 -11.03
N ALA A 99 -12.81 4.64 -9.71
CA ALA A 99 -12.06 5.69 -9.03
C ALA A 99 -10.55 5.36 -8.83
N ARG A 100 -9.94 4.57 -9.72
CA ARG A 100 -8.55 4.07 -9.60
C ARG A 100 -7.53 5.15 -9.24
N ASN A 101 -7.52 6.26 -9.97
CA ASN A 101 -6.58 7.36 -9.72
C ASN A 101 -6.83 8.05 -8.37
N LYS A 102 -8.09 8.14 -7.94
CA LYS A 102 -8.46 8.67 -6.62
C LYS A 102 -8.01 7.72 -5.52
N ILE A 103 -8.25 6.42 -5.67
CA ILE A 103 -7.81 5.38 -4.73
C ILE A 103 -6.30 5.41 -4.57
N ARG A 104 -5.54 5.47 -5.68
CA ARG A 104 -4.07 5.59 -5.65
C ARG A 104 -3.60 6.77 -4.81
N ARG A 105 -4.18 7.96 -5.03
CA ARG A 105 -3.81 9.17 -4.27
C ARG A 105 -4.11 9.00 -2.78
N ILE A 106 -5.29 8.48 -2.45
CA ILE A 106 -5.69 8.28 -1.05
C ILE A 106 -4.80 7.22 -0.37
N LEU A 107 -4.47 6.12 -1.06
CA LEU A 107 -3.55 5.11 -0.54
C LEU A 107 -2.14 5.66 -0.30
N TYR A 108 -1.65 6.53 -1.18
CA TYR A 108 -0.38 7.20 -0.99
C TYR A 108 -0.39 8.07 0.27
N THR A 109 -1.43 8.90 0.44
CA THR A 109 -1.63 9.68 1.68
C THR A 109 -1.73 8.76 2.90
N LEU A 110 -2.48 7.66 2.83
CA LEU A 110 -2.64 6.72 3.92
C LEU A 110 -1.30 6.11 4.36
N LEU A 111 -0.49 5.65 3.41
CA LEU A 111 0.80 5.01 3.69
C LEU A 111 1.82 6.03 4.24
N ASN A 112 1.90 7.22 3.65
CA ASN A 112 2.81 8.29 4.10
C ASN A 112 2.39 8.90 5.45
N SER A 113 1.09 8.93 5.75
CA SER A 113 0.56 9.52 6.99
C SER A 113 0.92 8.75 8.25
N GLY A 114 1.58 7.58 8.15
CA GLY A 114 2.04 6.88 9.35
C GLY A 114 2.23 5.38 9.23
N ILE A 115 2.40 4.84 8.03
CA ILE A 115 2.86 3.45 7.84
C ILE A 115 4.32 3.42 7.36
N GLU A 116 4.97 4.59 7.24
CA GLU A 116 6.42 4.75 7.17
C GLU A 116 7.03 4.75 8.59
N GLU A 117 7.24 3.57 9.17
CA GLU A 117 8.55 3.22 9.75
C GLU A 117 8.54 1.80 10.36
N PRO A 118 9.36 0.89 9.82
CA PRO A 118 9.57 -0.48 10.31
C PRO A 118 10.32 -0.63 11.62
N SER A 119 10.52 0.39 12.47
CA SER A 119 11.27 0.17 13.73
C SER A 119 10.60 -0.89 14.63
N CYS A 120 9.31 -1.17 14.38
CA CYS A 120 8.53 -2.21 15.05
C CYS A 120 8.39 -3.51 14.24
N ILE A 121 8.79 -3.55 12.96
CA ILE A 121 8.55 -4.71 12.07
C ILE A 121 9.53 -5.85 12.36
N SER A 122 10.76 -5.57 12.82
CA SER A 122 11.70 -6.62 13.24
C SER A 122 11.12 -7.52 14.34
N ARG A 123 10.38 -6.93 15.30
CA ARG A 123 9.68 -7.66 16.36
C ARG A 123 8.47 -8.46 15.86
N ILE A 124 7.78 -7.98 14.83
CA ILE A 124 6.55 -8.61 14.32
C ILE A 124 6.85 -9.71 13.28
N LEU A 125 7.95 -9.60 12.53
CA LEU A 125 8.38 -10.58 11.53
C LEU A 125 9.44 -11.57 12.03
N GLY A 126 9.75 -11.57 13.33
CA GLY A 126 10.65 -12.57 13.93
C GLY A 126 12.13 -12.43 13.58
N HIS A 127 12.53 -11.38 12.87
CA HIS A 127 13.93 -11.09 12.62
C HIS A 127 14.52 -10.35 13.83
N LYS A 128 15.27 -11.08 14.66
CA LYS A 128 16.21 -10.49 15.62
C LYS A 128 17.15 -9.58 14.82
N CYS A 129 17.14 -8.29 15.13
CA CYS A 129 18.25 -7.41 14.75
C CYS A 129 19.49 -7.90 15.50
N ALA A 130 20.52 -8.29 14.75
CA ALA A 130 21.88 -8.42 15.26
C ALA A 130 22.51 -7.03 15.40
#